data_AF-A0AAN8ISH1-F1
#
_entry.id   AF-A0AAN8ISH1-F1
#
_cell.length_a   1.000
_cell.length_b   1.000
_cell.length_c   1.000
_cell.angle_alpha   90.00
_cell.angle_beta   90.00
_cell.angle_gamma   90.00
#
_symmetry.space_group_name_H-M   'P 1'
#
loop_
_entity.id
_entity.type
_entity.pdbx_description
1 polymer ?
#
loop_
_entity_poly.entity_id
_entity_poly.type
_entity_poly.pdbx_seq_one_letter_code
_entity_poly.pdbx_strand_id
1 'polypeptide(L)'
;MTEFELTFAYKIEEMLSRIAHPEYRQLLVELLSIVATILERNPEIMFMSGAVDCDILIKQAFLLYADAQKISNKEDLTPFYQLENLSLHTSTATYLGKAVVDYILNGRQFSSAFNIFPSERPAERQVERDDCKMM
;
A
#
# COMPACT_ATOMS: atom_id res chain seq x y z
N MET A 1 -10.26 -4.97 -24.33
CA MET A 1 -10.70 -4.76 -22.94
C MET A 1 -11.74 -5.80 -22.59
N THR A 2 -11.58 -6.47 -21.46
CA THR A 2 -12.62 -7.33 -20.89
C THR A 2 -13.69 -6.49 -20.18
N GLU A 3 -14.88 -7.04 -19.94
CA GLU A 3 -15.95 -6.38 -19.17
C GLU A 3 -15.50 -5.98 -17.75
N PHE A 4 -14.60 -6.76 -17.17
CA PHE A 4 -13.98 -6.50 -15.87
C PHE A 4 -13.04 -5.29 -15.91
N GLU A 5 -12.22 -5.18 -16.96
CA GLU A 5 -11.33 -4.03 -17.18
C GLU A 5 -12.12 -2.74 -17.41
N LEU A 6 -13.23 -2.80 -18.14
CA LEU A 6 -14.09 -1.64 -18.36
C LEU A 6 -14.75 -1.16 -17.06
N THR A 7 -15.21 -2.10 -16.24
CA THR A 7 -15.79 -1.80 -14.92
C THR A 7 -14.77 -1.19 -13.97
N PHE A 8 -13.53 -1.70 -13.99
CA PHE A 8 -12.43 -1.15 -13.22
C PHE A 8 -12.07 0.28 -13.68
N ALA A 9 -11.91 0.49 -14.98
CA ALA A 9 -11.61 1.81 -15.55
C ALA A 9 -12.68 2.84 -15.19
N TYR A 10 -13.96 2.46 -15.28
CA TYR A 10 -15.07 3.34 -14.88
C TYR A 10 -14.98 3.73 -13.39
N LYS A 11 -14.69 2.78 -12.50
CA LYS A 11 -14.53 3.06 -11.06
C LYS A 11 -13.35 3.99 -10.76
N ILE A 12 -12.23 3.82 -11.45
CA ILE A 12 -11.06 4.71 -11.31
C ILE A 12 -11.41 6.11 -11.81
N GLU A 13 -12.06 6.22 -12.97
CA GLU A 13 -12.49 7.51 -13.53
C GLU A 13 -13.50 8.22 -12.62
N GLU A 14 -14.47 7.48 -12.08
CA GLU A 14 -15.46 7.98 -11.13
C GLU A 14 -14.81 8.46 -9.82
N MET A 15 -13.74 7.80 -9.37
CA MET A 15 -12.97 8.22 -8.20
C MET A 15 -12.17 9.51 -8.50
N LEU A 16 -11.44 9.55 -9.63
CA LEU A 16 -10.56 10.67 -9.98
C LEU A 16 -11.32 11.93 -10.41
N SER A 17 -12.48 11.79 -11.05
CA SER A 17 -13.33 12.89 -11.50
C SER A 17 -13.94 13.71 -10.35
N ARG A 18 -14.05 13.13 -9.15
CA ARG A 18 -14.50 13.81 -7.94
C ARG A 18 -13.47 14.77 -7.36
N ILE A 19 -12.20 14.62 -7.73
CA ILE A 19 -11.11 15.49 -7.24
C ILE A 19 -11.13 16.77 -8.07
N ALA A 20 -11.48 17.91 -7.47
CA ALA A 20 -11.58 19.17 -8.20
C ALA A 20 -10.22 19.72 -8.66
N HIS A 21 -9.17 19.49 -7.87
CA HIS A 21 -7.83 20.05 -8.11
C HIS A 21 -6.98 19.10 -8.97
N PRO A 22 -6.59 19.49 -10.20
CA PRO A 22 -5.81 18.64 -11.08
C PRO A 22 -4.42 18.30 -10.52
N GLU A 23 -3.81 19.20 -9.75
CA GLU A 23 -2.50 19.00 -9.12
C GLU A 23 -2.55 17.87 -8.08
N TYR A 24 -3.61 17.86 -7.26
CA TYR A 24 -3.83 16.78 -6.29
C TYR A 24 -4.14 15.44 -6.99
N ARG A 25 -4.91 15.48 -8.08
CA ARG A 25 -5.20 14.29 -8.89
C ARG A 25 -3.90 13.68 -9.44
N GLN A 26 -2.96 14.51 -9.90
CA GLN A 26 -1.66 14.05 -10.38
C GLN A 26 -0.86 13.37 -9.27
N LEU A 27 -0.80 13.94 -8.07
CA LEU A 27 -0.13 13.30 -6.92
C LEU A 27 -0.75 11.96 -6.54
N LEU A 28 -2.08 11.85 -6.61
CA LEU A 28 -2.76 10.59 -6.32
C LEU A 28 -2.39 9.50 -7.35
N VAL A 29 -2.38 9.84 -8.64
CA VAL A 29 -1.97 8.89 -9.70
C VAL A 29 -0.50 8.48 -9.55
N GLU A 30 0.37 9.43 -9.19
CA GLU A 30 1.78 9.15 -8.91
C GLU A 30 1.95 8.23 -7.70
N LEU A 31 1.23 8.50 -6.60
CA LEU A 31 1.22 7.65 -5.41
C LEU A 31 0.76 6.23 -5.75
N LEU A 32 -0.35 6.08 -6.49
CA LEU A 32 -0.87 4.75 -6.88
C LEU A 32 0.14 4.00 -7.75
N SER A 33 0.87 4.70 -8.63
CA SER A 33 1.93 4.11 -9.46
C SER A 33 3.11 3.64 -8.63
N ILE A 34 3.51 4.40 -7.60
CA ILE A 34 4.57 4.01 -6.65
C ILE A 34 4.14 2.79 -5.84
N VAL A 35 2.92 2.81 -5.31
CA VAL A 35 2.36 1.68 -4.55
C VAL A 35 2.31 0.43 -5.42
N ALA A 36 1.81 0.52 -6.64
CA ALA A 36 1.77 -0.59 -7.59
C ALA A 36 3.19 -1.14 -7.85
N THR A 37 4.16 -0.27 -8.08
CA THR A 37 5.57 -0.66 -8.31
C THR A 37 6.15 -1.38 -7.09
N ILE A 38 5.85 -0.95 -5.87
CA ILE A 38 6.33 -1.59 -4.63
C ILE A 38 5.71 -2.98 -4.50
N LEU A 39 4.40 -3.12 -4.68
CA LEU A 39 3.70 -4.41 -4.59
C LEU A 39 4.15 -5.38 -5.68
N GLU A 40 4.35 -4.91 -6.91
CA GLU A 40 4.82 -5.75 -8.02
C GLU A 40 6.23 -6.29 -7.77
N ARG A 41 7.11 -5.49 -7.16
CA ARG A 41 8.48 -5.90 -6.85
C ARG A 41 8.61 -6.73 -5.57
N ASN A 42 7.65 -6.65 -4.66
CA ASN A 42 7.70 -7.28 -3.34
C ASN A 42 6.37 -8.01 -3.08
N PRO A 43 6.15 -9.19 -3.68
CA PRO A 43 4.88 -9.92 -3.58
C PRO A 43 4.54 -10.39 -2.15
N GLU A 44 5.50 -10.37 -1.23
CA GLU A 44 5.31 -10.64 0.20
C GLU A 44 4.60 -9.51 0.96
N ILE A 45 4.57 -8.30 0.39
CA ILE A 45 3.86 -7.15 0.95
C ILE A 45 2.42 -7.21 0.46
N MET A 46 1.47 -7.20 1.40
CA MET A 46 0.05 -7.08 1.10
C MET A 46 -0.59 -6.11 2.09
N PHE A 47 -1.39 -5.18 1.56
CA PHE A 47 -2.27 -4.36 2.40
C PHE A 47 -3.44 -5.21 2.90
N MET A 48 -3.21 -5.96 3.98
CA MET A 48 -4.21 -6.87 4.56
C MET A 48 -5.18 -6.13 5.50
N SER A 49 -4.74 -5.00 6.07
CA SER A 49 -5.53 -4.25 7.05
C SER A 49 -6.30 -3.09 6.39
N GLY A 50 -7.42 -3.41 5.75
CA GLY A 50 -8.42 -2.42 5.33
C GLY A 50 -8.03 -1.53 4.15
N ALA A 51 -8.80 -0.45 3.97
CA ALA A 51 -8.60 0.50 2.88
C ALA A 51 -7.34 1.36 3.12
N VAL A 52 -6.55 1.56 2.07
CA VAL A 52 -5.38 2.45 2.11
C VAL A 52 -5.86 3.90 1.94
N ASP A 53 -5.69 4.70 2.98
CA ASP A 53 -6.01 6.13 2.95
C ASP A 53 -4.90 6.90 2.21
N CYS A 54 -5.16 7.23 0.95
CA CYS A 54 -4.22 7.94 0.09
C CYS A 54 -4.01 9.40 0.53
N ASP A 55 -5.01 10.02 1.15
CA ASP A 55 -4.91 11.43 1.57
C ASP A 55 -3.94 11.56 2.75
N ILE A 56 -3.96 10.58 3.67
CA ILE A 56 -2.98 10.50 4.76
C ILE A 56 -1.57 10.31 4.22
N LEU A 57 -1.38 9.42 3.23
CA LEU A 57 -0.06 9.18 2.64
C LEU A 57 0.50 10.41 1.93
N ILE A 58 -0.34 11.13 1.17
CA ILE A 58 0.08 12.38 0.51
C ILE A 58 0.45 13.43 1.54
N LYS A 59 -0.35 13.58 2.62
CA LYS A 59 -0.03 14.51 3.72
C LYS A 59 1.27 14.13 4.42
N GLN A 60 1.51 12.85 4.68
CA GLN A 60 2.76 12.39 5.28
C GLN A 60 3.96 12.69 4.38
N ALA A 61 3.85 12.44 3.08
CA ALA A 61 4.88 12.81 2.12
C ALA A 61 5.17 14.32 2.13
N PHE A 62 4.12 15.14 2.19
CA PHE A 62 4.27 16.59 2.31
C PHE A 62 4.94 17.00 3.61
N LEU A 63 4.60 16.38 4.75
CA LEU A 63 5.26 16.66 6.03
C LEU A 63 6.76 16.39 5.97
N LEU A 64 7.17 15.26 5.36
CA LEU A 64 8.58 14.93 5.16
C LEU A 64 9.30 15.98 4.30
N TYR A 65 8.64 16.48 3.27
CA TYR A 65 9.16 17.56 2.43
C TYR A 65 9.25 18.90 3.18
N ALA A 66 8.18 19.28 3.90
CA ALA A 66 8.11 20.50 4.68
C ALA A 66 9.18 20.54 5.77
N ASP A 67 9.44 19.41 6.42
CA ASP A 67 10.52 19.28 7.41
C ASP A 67 11.90 19.42 6.76
N ALA A 68 12.12 18.84 5.58
CA ALA A 68 13.37 18.96 4.84
C ALA A 68 13.64 20.40 4.36
N GLN A 69 12.60 21.12 3.93
CA GLN A 69 12.69 22.50 3.43
C GLN A 69 12.46 23.56 4.51
N LYS A 70 12.21 23.15 5.77
CA LYS A 70 11.88 24.03 6.91
C LYS A 70 10.69 24.96 6.64
N ILE A 71 9.68 24.45 5.94
CA ILE A 71 8.44 25.18 5.64
C ILE A 71 7.61 25.26 6.91
N SER A 72 7.20 26.48 7.29
CA SER A 72 6.43 26.72 8.51
C SER A 72 4.94 26.36 8.35
N ASN A 73 4.39 26.52 7.14
CA ASN A 73 3.01 26.17 6.85
C ASN A 73 2.90 24.72 6.35
N LYS A 74 2.36 23.85 7.19
CA LYS A 74 2.19 22.40 6.91
C LYS A 74 0.81 22.05 6.38
N GLU A 75 -0.07 23.04 6.17
CA GLU A 75 -1.42 22.83 5.64
C GLU A 75 -1.51 23.18 4.14
N ASP A 76 -0.63 24.06 3.67
CA ASP A 76 -0.57 24.47 2.28
C ASP A 76 0.32 23.54 1.45
N LEU A 77 -0.31 22.74 0.59
CA LEU A 77 0.36 21.82 -0.33
C LEU A 77 0.92 22.51 -1.59
N THR A 78 0.66 23.80 -1.81
CA THR A 78 1.16 24.53 -2.99
C THR A 78 2.68 24.40 -3.22
N PRO A 79 3.54 24.51 -2.18
CA PRO A 79 4.98 24.29 -2.34
C PRO A 79 5.33 22.88 -2.83
N PHE A 80 4.50 21.89 -2.49
CA PHE A 80 4.69 20.52 -2.92
C PHE A 80 4.32 20.31 -4.39
N TYR A 81 3.25 20.97 -4.87
CA TYR A 81 2.89 20.96 -6.29
C TYR A 81 3.92 21.65 -7.17
N GLN A 82 4.59 22.67 -6.62
CA GLN A 82 5.62 23.45 -7.30
C GLN A 82 7.01 22.83 -7.22
N LEU A 83 7.14 21.65 -6.60
CA LEU A 83 8.41 20.97 -6.48
C LEU A 83 8.92 20.56 -7.86
N GLU A 84 9.87 21.33 -8.38
CA GLU A 84 10.52 21.01 -9.65
C GLU A 84 11.36 19.74 -9.47
N ASN A 85 11.18 18.77 -10.38
CA ASN A 85 11.93 17.51 -10.45
C ASN A 85 13.39 17.73 -10.91
N LEU A 86 14.10 18.68 -10.31
CA LEU A 86 15.47 19.07 -10.62
C LEU A 86 16.49 18.00 -10.25
N SER A 87 16.16 17.11 -9.31
CA SER A 87 17.02 16.04 -8.82
C SER A 87 16.20 14.80 -8.49
N LEU A 88 16.77 13.62 -8.77
CA LEU A 88 16.25 12.30 -8.41
C LEU A 88 15.97 12.15 -6.91
N HIS A 89 16.59 12.98 -6.06
CA HIS A 89 16.47 12.91 -4.61
C HIS A 89 15.49 13.93 -4.02
N THR A 90 14.95 14.84 -4.83
CA THR A 90 14.06 15.93 -4.39
C THR A 90 12.82 16.02 -5.27
N SER A 91 12.27 14.88 -5.68
CA SER A 91 11.00 14.80 -6.41
C SER A 91 9.83 14.48 -5.50
N THR A 92 8.60 14.78 -5.94
CA THR A 92 7.37 14.35 -5.28
C THR A 92 7.36 12.84 -5.06
N ALA A 93 7.75 12.07 -6.10
CA ALA A 93 7.91 10.62 -6.03
C ALA A 93 8.83 10.14 -4.90
N THR A 94 9.91 10.87 -4.60
CA THR A 94 10.83 10.51 -3.51
C THR A 94 10.14 10.58 -2.15
N TYR A 95 9.39 11.66 -1.89
CA TYR A 95 8.70 11.83 -0.62
C TYR A 95 7.48 10.92 -0.50
N LEU A 96 6.75 10.71 -1.61
CA LEU A 96 5.66 9.73 -1.68
C LEU A 96 6.17 8.32 -1.41
N GLY A 97 7.28 7.92 -2.04
CA GLY A 97 7.91 6.63 -1.81
C GLY A 97 8.34 6.44 -0.36
N LYS A 98 8.96 7.45 0.26
CA LYS A 98 9.31 7.42 1.69
C LYS A 98 8.08 7.23 2.57
N ALA A 99 7.02 8.01 2.35
CA ALA A 99 5.78 7.90 3.12
C ALA A 99 5.13 6.51 3.00
N VAL A 100 5.12 5.94 1.79
CA VAL A 100 4.58 4.59 1.56
C VAL A 100 5.42 3.52 2.27
N VAL A 101 6.75 3.62 2.20
CA VAL A 101 7.65 2.69 2.90
C VAL A 101 7.45 2.79 4.41
N ASP A 102 7.41 4.01 4.96
CA ASP A 102 7.15 4.22 6.39
C ASP A 102 5.79 3.66 6.80
N TYR A 103 4.75 3.84 5.97
CA TYR A 103 3.43 3.27 6.21
C TYR A 103 3.45 1.73 6.26
N ILE A 104 4.13 1.09 5.30
CA ILE A 104 4.25 -0.38 5.25
C ILE A 104 4.97 -0.90 6.50
N LEU A 105 6.09 -0.26 6.87
CA LEU A 105 6.91 -0.66 8.01
C LEU A 105 6.18 -0.47 9.35
N ASN A 106 5.41 0.60 9.49
CA ASN A 106 4.61 0.85 10.71
C ASN A 106 3.39 -0.09 10.81
N GLY A 107 2.81 -0.51 9.69
CA GLY A 107 1.54 -1.23 9.63
C GLY A 107 1.60 -2.76 9.75
N ARG A 108 2.78 -3.38 9.88
CA ARG A 108 2.96 -4.86 9.77
C ARG A 108 2.21 -5.46 8.57
N GLN A 109 2.26 -4.80 7.41
CA GLN A 109 1.57 -5.23 6.17
C GLN A 109 2.32 -6.37 5.44
N PHE A 110 2.98 -7.24 6.20
CA PHE A 110 3.64 -8.43 5.68
C PHE A 110 2.65 -9.59 5.73
N SER A 111 2.53 -10.32 4.62
CA SER A 111 1.71 -11.52 4.59
C SER A 111 2.19 -12.50 5.67
N SER A 112 1.27 -12.99 6.51
CA SER A 112 1.54 -13.83 7.68
C SER A 112 2.17 -15.21 7.39
N ALA A 113 2.66 -15.47 6.18
CA ALA A 113 3.22 -16.75 5.78
C ALA A 113 4.76 -16.79 5.87
N PHE A 114 5.34 -16.37 7.00
CA PHE A 114 6.68 -16.85 7.38
C PHE A 114 6.53 -17.94 8.45
N ASN A 115 6.01 -19.11 8.06
CA ASN A 115 6.15 -20.33 8.86
C ASN A 115 7.60 -20.83 8.73
N ILE A 116 8.52 -20.19 9.46
CA ILE A 116 9.95 -20.57 9.49
C ILE A 116 10.19 -21.84 10.31
N PHE A 117 9.22 -22.24 11.15
CA PHE A 117 9.28 -23.51 11.88
C PHE A 117 8.16 -24.43 11.41
N PRO A 118 8.47 -25.55 10.72
CA PRO A 118 7.48 -26.61 10.61
C PRO A 118 7.22 -27.10 12.04
N SER A 119 5.99 -26.91 12.51
CA SER A 119 5.48 -27.59 13.68
C SER A 119 5.44 -29.09 13.38
N GLU A 120 6.55 -29.78 13.56
CA GLU A 120 6.52 -31.23 13.76
C GLU A 120 5.80 -31.51 15.07
N ARG A 121 4.57 -32.02 15.01
CA ARG A 121 4.10 -33.02 15.97
C ARG A 121 3.27 -34.09 15.26
N PRO A 122 3.38 -35.35 15.71
CA PRO A 122 3.05 -36.52 14.91
C PRO A 122 1.55 -36.81 14.91
N ALA A 123 1.10 -37.43 13.82
CA ALA A 123 -0.22 -38.01 13.70
C ALA A 123 -0.47 -39.06 14.79
N GLU A 124 -1.34 -38.76 15.75
CA GLU A 124 -1.98 -39.80 16.56
C GLU A 124 -3.00 -40.52 15.69
N ARG A 125 -2.65 -41.75 15.29
CA ARG A 125 -3.56 -42.71 14.68
C ARG A 125 -4.69 -43.01 15.66
N GLN A 126 -5.90 -42.56 15.37
CA GLN A 126 -7.09 -43.28 15.82
C GLN A 126 -7.17 -44.58 15.02
N VAL A 127 -6.62 -45.65 15.59
CA VAL A 127 -6.91 -47.03 15.18
C VAL A 127 -8.28 -47.35 15.75
N GLU A 128 -9.32 -47.10 14.96
CA GLU A 128 -10.64 -47.68 15.17
C GLU A 128 -10.52 -49.17 14.88
N ARG A 129 -10.30 -49.97 15.93
CA ARG A 129 -10.31 -51.42 15.83
C ARG A 129 -11.73 -51.90 16.10
N ASP A 130 -12.40 -52.19 15.00
CA ASP A 130 -13.50 -53.14 14.89
C ASP A 130 -13.21 -54.39 15.73
N ASP A 131 -14.00 -54.63 16.78
CA ASP A 131 -14.14 -55.97 17.36
C ASP A 131 -15.62 -56.32 17.40
N CYS A 132 -15.99 -57.08 16.38
CA CYS A 132 -17.29 -57.69 16.20
C CYS A 132 -17.34 -59.01 17.01
N LYS A 133 -18.32 -59.09 17.92
CA LYS A 133 -19.12 -60.29 18.28
C LYS A 133 -18.60 -61.32 19.32
N MET A 134 -19.62 -61.79 20.08
CA MET A 134 -19.75 -63.02 20.88
C MET A 134 -19.28 -63.00 22.34
N MET A 135 -20.22 -62.75 23.26
CA MET A 135 -20.84 -63.79 24.12
C MET A 135 -22.12 -63.25 24.76
#